data_AF-A0A7Y1VIT0-F1
#
_entry.id   AF-A0A7Y1VIT0-F1
#
_cell.length_a   1.000
_cell.length_b   1.000
_cell.length_c   1.000
_cell.angle_alpha   90.00
_cell.angle_beta   90.00
_cell.angle_gamma   90.00
#
_symmetry.space_group_name_H-M   'P 1'
#
loop_
_entity.id
_entity.type
_entity.pdbx_description
1 polymer ?
#
loop_
_entity_poly.entity_id
_entity_poly.type
_entity_poly.pdbx_seq_one_letter_code
_entity_poly.pdbx_strand_id
1 'polypeptide(L)'
;MPSSIEELAGQVRTADIVDSLGRLHRHRAHVLDLVSPTPGRVLFGPAVTISYFPTCDLALDPETHNFAHLFYEAVGDDGTGKVLVLASNGYTET
;
A
#
# COMPACT_ATOMS: atom_id res chain seq x y z
N MET A 1 3.80 11.18 -26.90
CA MET A 1 4.14 10.07 -25.98
C MET A 1 3.86 10.56 -24.58
N PRO A 2 3.40 9.69 -23.65
CA PRO A 2 3.16 10.08 -22.27
C PRO A 2 4.41 10.72 -21.67
N SER A 3 4.23 11.85 -20.98
CA SER A 3 5.32 12.70 -20.49
C SER A 3 5.70 12.42 -19.04
N SER A 4 4.85 11.68 -18.30
CA SER A 4 5.10 11.26 -16.92
C SER A 4 4.56 9.85 -16.64
N ILE A 5 4.96 9.27 -15.49
CA ILE A 5 4.51 7.94 -15.07
C ILE A 5 3.05 7.93 -14.62
N GLU A 6 2.55 9.05 -14.12
CA GLU A 6 1.14 9.24 -13.75
C GLU A 6 0.25 9.23 -15.00
N GLU A 7 0.71 9.85 -16.08
CA GLU A 7 0.00 9.85 -17.36
C GLU A 7 -0.03 8.44 -17.98
N LEU A 8 1.07 7.68 -17.85
CA LEU A 8 1.12 6.26 -18.23
C LEU A 8 0.18 5.41 -17.38
N ALA A 9 0.16 5.63 -16.07
CA ALA A 9 -0.70 4.89 -15.15
C ALA A 9 -2.19 5.07 -15.49
N GLY A 10 -2.59 6.25 -15.97
CA GLY A 10 -3.96 6.49 -16.44
C GLY A 10 -4.36 5.71 -17.70
N GLN A 11 -3.40 5.10 -18.41
CA GLN A 11 -3.64 4.36 -19.67
C GLN A 11 -3.69 2.85 -19.48
N VAL A 12 -3.37 2.35 -18.28
CA VAL A 12 -3.32 0.91 -17.98
C VAL A 12 -4.21 0.59 -16.78
N ARG A 13 -4.77 -0.62 -16.77
CA ARG A 13 -5.52 -1.13 -15.62
C ARG A 13 -4.61 -1.96 -14.73
N THR A 14 -5.02 -2.18 -13.48
CA THR A 14 -4.33 -3.09 -12.55
C THR A 14 -4.12 -4.48 -13.18
N ALA A 15 -5.09 -4.99 -13.94
CA ALA A 15 -4.99 -6.27 -14.64
C ALA A 15 -3.84 -6.28 -15.67
N ASP A 16 -3.70 -5.21 -16.48
CA ASP A 16 -2.64 -5.11 -17.49
C ASP A 16 -1.25 -5.14 -16.84
N ILE A 17 -1.10 -4.47 -15.69
CA ILE A 17 0.14 -4.44 -14.91
C ILE A 17 0.44 -5.83 -14.32
N VAL A 18 -0.55 -6.47 -13.69
CA VAL A 18 -0.41 -7.80 -13.07
C VAL A 18 -0.05 -8.86 -14.12
N ASP A 19 -0.71 -8.84 -15.27
CA ASP A 19 -0.41 -9.76 -16.38
C ASP A 19 1.00 -9.53 -16.92
N SER A 20 1.40 -8.28 -17.08
CA SER A 20 2.75 -7.92 -17.55
C SER A 20 3.83 -8.37 -16.57
N LEU A 21 3.66 -8.12 -15.27
CA LEU A 21 4.58 -8.56 -14.22
C LEU A 21 4.68 -10.10 -14.13
N GLY A 22 3.55 -10.79 -14.28
CA GLY A 22 3.51 -12.24 -14.34
C GLY A 22 4.28 -12.80 -15.55
N ARG A 23 4.12 -12.17 -16.73
CA ARG A 23 4.77 -12.61 -17.98
C ARG A 23 6.27 -12.30 -18.02
N LEU A 24 6.66 -11.09 -17.61
CA LEU A 24 8.03 -10.60 -17.72
C LEU A 24 8.91 -11.05 -16.56
N HIS A 25 8.35 -11.16 -15.36
CA HIS A 25 9.11 -11.38 -14.13
C HIS A 25 8.66 -12.60 -13.31
N ARG A 26 7.62 -13.33 -13.75
CA ARG A 26 6.99 -14.41 -12.96
C ARG A 26 6.56 -13.95 -11.55
N HIS A 27 6.26 -12.66 -11.42
CA HIS A 27 5.95 -12.04 -10.14
C HIS A 27 4.43 -11.94 -9.95
N ARG A 28 3.93 -12.48 -8.83
CA ARG A 28 2.52 -12.35 -8.44
C ARG A 28 2.34 -11.07 -7.64
N ALA A 29 1.85 -10.02 -8.30
CA ALA A 29 1.73 -8.67 -7.74
C ALA A 29 0.31 -8.29 -7.28
N HIS A 30 -0.66 -9.19 -7.36
CA HIS A 30 -2.05 -8.91 -6.99
C HIS A 30 -2.37 -9.39 -5.56
N VAL A 31 -3.25 -8.65 -4.88
CA VAL A 31 -3.81 -9.00 -3.57
C VAL A 31 -5.31 -9.29 -3.76
N LEU A 32 -5.71 -10.56 -3.66
CA LEU A 32 -7.06 -11.01 -4.07
C LEU A 32 -8.18 -10.50 -3.16
N ASP A 33 -7.93 -10.44 -1.85
CA ASP A 33 -8.96 -10.11 -0.85
C ASP A 33 -9.02 -8.60 -0.51
N LEU A 34 -8.22 -7.78 -1.20
CA LEU A 34 -8.24 -6.33 -1.03
C LEU A 34 -9.30 -5.69 -1.93
N VAL A 35 -10.50 -5.52 -1.39
CA VAL A 35 -11.63 -4.92 -2.10
C VAL A 35 -11.64 -3.40 -1.89
N SER A 36 -11.74 -2.63 -2.98
CA SER A 36 -11.83 -1.18 -2.89
C SER A 36 -13.17 -0.75 -2.28
N PRO A 37 -13.19 0.06 -1.21
CA PRO A 37 -14.41 0.68 -0.71
C PRO A 37 -14.92 1.78 -1.65
N THR A 38 -14.11 2.21 -2.63
CA THR A 38 -14.47 3.24 -3.62
C THR A 38 -14.05 2.80 -5.02
N PRO A 39 -14.80 1.90 -5.68
CA PRO A 39 -14.38 1.23 -6.93
C PRO A 39 -14.03 2.15 -8.13
N GLY A 40 -14.45 3.42 -8.11
CA GLY A 40 -14.09 4.41 -9.13
C GLY A 40 -12.82 5.22 -8.85
N ARG A 41 -12.22 5.08 -7.66
CA ARG A 41 -11.03 5.84 -7.25
C ARG A 41 -9.79 4.97 -7.36
N VAL A 42 -8.94 5.31 -8.33
CA VAL A 42 -7.64 4.64 -8.53
C VAL A 42 -6.59 5.32 -7.66
N LEU A 43 -5.78 4.51 -6.98
CA LEU A 43 -4.57 4.96 -6.29
C LEU A 43 -3.36 4.49 -7.09
N PHE A 44 -2.44 5.41 -7.34
CA PHE A 44 -1.17 5.12 -7.99
C PHE A 44 -0.09 6.02 -7.41
N GLY A 45 1.04 5.44 -7.02
CA GLY A 45 2.14 6.17 -6.43
C GLY A 45 3.09 5.29 -5.61
N PRO A 46 4.15 5.88 -5.04
CA PRO A 46 5.11 5.17 -4.19
C PRO A 46 4.42 4.56 -2.97
N ALA A 47 4.74 3.31 -2.66
CA ALA A 47 4.25 2.64 -1.46
C ALA A 47 4.97 3.18 -0.22
N VAL A 48 4.21 3.57 0.80
CA VAL A 48 4.69 3.76 2.17
C VAL A 48 4.06 2.68 3.04
N THR A 49 4.88 1.92 3.76
CA THR A 49 4.47 0.63 4.31
C THR A 49 4.45 0.64 5.83
N ILE A 50 3.39 0.08 6.42
CA ILE A 50 3.34 -0.27 7.84
C ILE A 50 3.00 -1.76 7.92
N SER A 51 3.76 -2.49 8.73
CA SER A 51 3.52 -3.92 8.98
C SER A 51 3.32 -4.14 10.47
N TYR A 52 2.18 -4.72 10.83
CA TYR A 52 1.86 -5.06 12.20
C TYR A 52 2.28 -6.49 12.51
N PHE A 53 2.77 -6.73 13.72
CA PHE A 53 3.01 -8.06 14.23
C PHE A 53 2.52 -8.14 15.68
N PRO A 54 2.16 -9.33 16.19
CA PRO A 54 1.79 -9.48 17.58
C PRO A 54 2.94 -9.10 18.49
N THR A 55 2.68 -8.23 19.47
CA THR A 55 3.68 -7.67 20.38
C THR A 55 3.20 -7.74 21.82
N CYS A 56 4.15 -7.73 22.75
CA CYS A 56 3.88 -7.59 24.18
C CYS A 56 4.11 -6.12 24.57
N ASP A 57 3.16 -5.53 25.28
CA ASP A 57 3.19 -4.15 25.79
C ASP A 57 4.37 -3.87 26.74
N LEU A 58 4.88 -4.89 27.44
CA LEU A 58 6.12 -4.80 28.22
C LEU A 58 7.39 -4.64 27.37
N ALA A 59 7.34 -5.06 26.10
CA ALA A 59 8.48 -5.03 25.18
C ALA A 59 8.41 -3.85 24.20
N LEU A 60 7.20 -3.46 23.78
CA LEU A 60 6.97 -2.30 22.92
C LEU A 60 5.89 -1.43 23.52
N ASP A 61 6.27 -0.18 23.80
CA ASP A 61 5.36 0.82 24.35
C ASP A 61 4.22 1.15 23.37
N PRO A 62 2.94 0.92 23.75
CA PRO A 62 1.79 1.21 22.90
C PRO A 62 1.64 2.69 22.53
N GLU A 63 2.17 3.62 23.34
CA GLU A 63 2.08 5.07 23.07
C GLU A 63 3.00 5.50 21.93
N THR A 64 4.04 4.71 21.64
CA THR A 64 4.99 4.97 20.55
C THR A 64 4.73 4.08 19.33
N HIS A 65 4.23 2.85 19.53
CA HIS A 65 3.99 1.88 18.47
C HIS A 65 2.49 1.76 18.10
N ASN A 66 1.81 2.90 18.01
CA ASN A 66 0.41 2.98 17.55
C ASN A 66 0.31 3.46 16.10
N PHE A 67 -0.89 3.33 15.52
CA PHE A 67 -1.16 3.72 14.14
C PHE A 67 -0.81 5.18 13.86
N ALA A 68 -1.16 6.13 14.74
CA ALA A 68 -0.94 7.55 14.47
C ALA A 68 0.55 7.85 14.33
N HIS A 69 1.39 7.36 15.25
CA HIS A 69 2.83 7.57 15.20
C HIS A 69 3.44 6.93 13.94
N LEU A 70 3.12 5.66 13.69
CA LEU A 70 3.62 4.92 12.52
C LEU A 70 3.14 5.53 11.19
N PHE A 71 1.93 6.08 11.16
CA PHE A 71 1.39 6.77 9.99
C PHE A 71 2.21 8.03 9.66
N TYR A 72 2.43 8.91 10.66
CA TYR A 72 3.22 10.12 10.43
C TYR A 72 4.68 9.80 10.11
N GLU A 73 5.25 8.76 10.72
CA GLU A 73 6.58 8.26 10.37
C GLU A 73 6.65 7.77 8.92
N ALA A 74 5.71 6.92 8.49
CA ALA A 74 5.69 6.35 7.16
C ALA A 74 5.41 7.40 6.07
N VAL A 75 4.54 8.36 6.35
CA VAL A 75 4.17 9.42 5.40
C VAL A 75 5.26 10.49 5.32
N GLY A 76 5.89 10.85 6.44
CA GLY A 76 6.84 11.97 6.54
C GLY A 76 6.15 13.33 6.36
N ASP A 77 6.91 14.35 5.95
CA ASP A 77 6.43 15.73 5.88
C ASP A 77 5.37 15.99 4.78
N ASP A 78 5.38 15.19 3.70
CA ASP A 78 4.42 15.29 2.59
C ASP A 78 3.93 13.91 2.15
N GLY A 79 2.62 13.72 2.22
CA GLY A 79 1.91 12.50 1.80
C GLY A 79 1.39 12.53 0.36
N THR A 80 1.53 13.66 -0.33
CA THR A 80 0.94 13.85 -1.66
C THR A 80 1.50 12.82 -2.64
N GLY A 81 0.59 12.07 -3.28
CA GLY A 81 0.94 11.06 -4.29
C GLY A 81 1.50 9.74 -3.73
N LYS A 82 1.63 9.58 -2.40
CA LYS A 82 2.01 8.30 -1.78
C LYS A 82 0.79 7.39 -1.58
N VAL A 83 1.04 6.08 -1.59
CA VAL A 83 0.02 5.06 -1.32
C VAL A 83 0.41 4.32 -0.03
N LEU A 84 -0.40 4.46 1.01
CA LEU A 84 -0.22 3.73 2.26
C LEU A 84 -0.59 2.25 2.07
N VAL A 85 0.34 1.36 2.40
CA VAL A 85 0.16 -0.09 2.35
C VAL A 85 0.27 -0.63 3.77
N LEU A 86 -0.85 -1.14 4.28
CA LEU A 86 -0.96 -1.69 5.63
C LEU A 86 -1.00 -3.22 5.56
N ALA A 87 -0.11 -3.88 6.31
CA ALA A 87 -0.15 -5.32 6.50
C ALA A 87 -0.56 -5.64 7.95
N SER A 88 -1.80 -6.11 8.14
CA SER A 88 -2.29 -6.60 9.43
C SER A 88 -2.03 -8.09 9.67
N ASN A 89 -1.37 -8.77 8.72
CA ASN A 89 -0.96 -10.17 8.82
C ASN A 89 -2.10 -11.14 9.23
N GLY A 90 -3.31 -10.90 8.71
CA GLY A 90 -4.49 -11.74 8.93
C GLY A 90 -5.37 -11.32 10.11
N TYR A 91 -5.01 -10.27 10.83
CA TYR A 91 -5.85 -9.68 11.86
C TYR A 91 -6.88 -8.73 11.23
N THR A 92 -8.17 -9.00 11.45
CA THR A 92 -9.30 -8.28 10.83
C THR A 92 -10.06 -7.39 11.81
N GLU A 93 -9.74 -7.44 13.10
CA GLU A 93 -10.44 -6.72 14.17
C GLU A 93 -9.62 -5.51 14.65
N THR A 94 -9.47 -4.50 13.80
CA THR A 94 -8.85 -3.21 14.16
C THR A 94 -9.87 -2.24 14.76
#